data_AF-A0A969F932-F1
#
_entry.id   AF-A0A969F932-F1
#
_cell.length_a   1.000
_cell.length_b   1.000
_cell.length_c   1.000
_cell.angle_alpha   90.00
_cell.angle_beta   90.00
_cell.angle_gamma   90.00
#
_symmetry.space_group_name_H-M   'P 1'
#
loop_
_entity.id
_entity.type
_entity.pdbx_description
1 polymer ?
#
loop_
_entity_poly.entity_id
_entity_poly.type
_entity_poly.pdbx_seq_one_letter_code
_entity_poly.pdbx_strand_id
1 'polypeptide(L)'
;ETPSTEQSYQISRLSILRDLAQLAVSELETAVDPQLNANVQAAALHVSELEAAIANTVLLAPTDGVLVSLNLTPGRQVSAQEPVGTLADLDTLEVNVNLQTNQMSELAEGLPVTISRSSQPGETFSGTIRQMPYPTAHAAAPMCRPQTTPPASPLTTPPMPNNSSPATV
;
A
#
# COMPACT_ATOMS: atom_id res chain seq x y z
N GLU A 1 9.84 32.16 -67.59
CA GLU A 1 8.44 31.79 -67.91
C GLU A 1 7.53 32.12 -66.74
N THR A 2 6.65 33.11 -66.90
CA THR A 2 5.53 33.31 -65.99
C THR A 2 4.46 32.28 -66.33
N PRO A 3 3.94 31.51 -65.35
CA PRO A 3 2.89 30.52 -65.62
C PRO A 3 1.71 31.21 -66.29
N SER A 4 1.24 30.59 -67.37
CA SER A 4 0.27 31.14 -68.32
C SER A 4 -1.04 31.47 -67.61
N THR A 5 -1.69 32.60 -67.95
CA THR A 5 -2.97 33.05 -67.38
C THR A 5 -4.06 31.96 -67.36
N GLU A 6 -4.02 31.05 -68.34
CA GLU A 6 -4.87 29.86 -68.42
C GLU A 6 -4.68 28.91 -67.22
N GLN A 7 -3.44 28.66 -66.79
CA GLN A 7 -3.15 27.77 -65.66
C GLN A 7 -3.71 28.33 -64.35
N SER A 8 -3.60 29.63 -64.14
CA SER A 8 -4.17 30.30 -62.96
C SER A 8 -5.70 30.21 -62.93
N TYR A 9 -6.36 30.34 -64.10
CA TYR A 9 -7.81 30.19 -64.22
C TYR A 9 -8.27 28.75 -63.91
N GLN A 10 -7.57 27.76 -64.45
CA GLN A 10 -7.87 26.35 -64.19
C GLN A 10 -7.68 26.00 -62.70
N ILE A 11 -6.62 26.49 -62.06
CA ILE A 11 -6.38 26.28 -60.63
C ILE A 11 -7.52 26.89 -59.79
N SER A 12 -7.95 28.12 -60.12
CA SER A 12 -9.06 28.78 -59.42
C SER A 12 -10.39 28.05 -59.59
N ARG A 13 -10.67 27.49 -60.78
CA ARG A 13 -11.87 26.68 -61.01
C ARG A 13 -11.86 25.39 -60.18
N LEU A 14 -10.70 24.72 -60.12
CA LEU A 14 -10.54 23.50 -59.35
C LEU A 14 -10.62 23.75 -57.84
N SER A 15 -10.14 24.88 -57.34
CA SER A 15 -10.30 25.22 -55.91
C SER A 15 -11.77 25.38 -55.53
N ILE A 16 -12.56 26.09 -56.35
CA ILE A 16 -14.00 26.25 -56.12
C ILE A 16 -14.72 24.90 -56.09
N LEU A 17 -14.41 23.99 -57.03
CA LEU A 17 -15.03 22.66 -57.08
C LEU A 17 -14.70 21.82 -55.84
N ARG A 18 -13.46 21.90 -55.35
CA ARG A 18 -13.03 21.23 -54.12
C ARG A 18 -13.75 21.79 -52.90
N ASP A 19 -13.89 23.11 -52.79
CA ASP A 19 -14.59 23.73 -51.66
C ASP A 19 -16.09 23.32 -51.63
N LEU A 20 -16.74 23.23 -52.80
CA LEU A 20 -18.11 22.70 -52.92
C LEU A 20 -18.21 21.23 -52.50
N ALA A 21 -17.23 20.41 -52.90
CA ALA A 21 -17.18 19.00 -52.50
C ALA A 21 -16.92 18.85 -50.99
N GLN A 22 -16.08 19.70 -50.41
CA GLN A 22 -15.83 19.72 -48.96
C GLN A 22 -17.08 20.12 -48.18
N LEU A 23 -17.87 21.08 -48.68
CA LEU A 23 -19.12 21.49 -48.05
C LEU A 23 -20.10 20.31 -47.95
N ALA A 24 -20.26 19.54 -49.04
CA ALA A 24 -21.10 18.35 -49.07
C ALA A 24 -20.63 17.25 -48.09
N VAL A 25 -19.31 17.06 -47.95
CA VAL A 25 -18.73 16.14 -46.96
C VAL A 25 -19.01 16.61 -45.54
N SER A 26 -18.82 17.90 -45.24
CA SER A 26 -19.10 18.45 -43.90
C SER A 26 -20.59 18.37 -43.53
N GLU A 27 -21.51 18.57 -44.49
CA GLU A 27 -22.95 18.36 -44.27
C GLU A 27 -23.26 16.90 -43.93
N LEU A 28 -22.64 15.94 -44.63
CA LEU A 28 -22.76 14.51 -44.34
C LEU A 28 -22.16 14.14 -42.97
N GLU A 29 -21.04 14.74 -42.58
CA GLU A 29 -20.44 14.55 -41.25
C GLU A 29 -21.32 15.12 -40.14
N THR A 30 -21.97 16.27 -40.35
CA THR A 30 -22.96 16.80 -39.40
C THR A 30 -24.24 15.96 -39.33
N ALA A 31 -24.55 15.22 -40.40
CA ALA A 31 -25.68 14.27 -40.40
C ALA A 31 -25.37 12.98 -39.62
N VAL A 32 -24.09 12.69 -39.33
CA VAL A 32 -23.73 11.78 -38.24
C VAL A 32 -24.00 12.52 -36.94
N ASP A 33 -25.26 12.47 -36.53
CA ASP A 33 -25.81 13.23 -35.43
C ASP A 33 -24.91 13.05 -34.18
N PRO A 34 -24.29 14.11 -33.64
CA PRO A 34 -23.44 13.98 -32.45
C PRO A 34 -24.22 13.38 -31.28
N GLN A 35 -25.54 13.57 -31.26
CA GLN A 35 -26.48 12.93 -30.35
C GLN A 35 -26.49 11.41 -30.50
N LEU A 36 -26.49 10.89 -31.73
CA LEU A 36 -26.47 9.46 -32.01
C LEU A 36 -25.15 8.83 -31.58
N ASN A 37 -24.01 9.50 -31.86
CA ASN A 37 -22.71 9.03 -31.39
C ASN A 37 -22.64 9.02 -29.84
N ALA A 38 -23.15 10.06 -29.18
CA ALA A 38 -23.24 10.10 -27.72
C ALA A 38 -24.13 8.96 -27.17
N ASN A 39 -25.26 8.67 -27.82
CA ASN A 39 -26.13 7.56 -27.44
C ASN A 39 -25.46 6.19 -27.64
N VAL A 40 -24.72 6.00 -28.73
CA VAL A 40 -23.94 4.78 -28.99
C VAL A 40 -22.85 4.61 -27.93
N GLN A 41 -22.14 5.67 -27.57
CA GLN A 41 -21.15 5.64 -26.50
C GLN A 41 -21.77 5.34 -25.14
N ALA A 42 -22.92 5.94 -24.82
CA ALA A 42 -23.65 5.66 -23.58
C ALA A 42 -24.13 4.20 -23.53
N ALA A 43 -24.67 3.68 -24.64
CA ALA A 43 -25.07 2.28 -24.74
C ALA A 43 -23.88 1.32 -24.62
N ALA A 44 -22.74 1.64 -25.23
CA ALA A 44 -21.51 0.85 -25.12
C ALA A 44 -20.97 0.83 -23.69
N LEU A 45 -20.98 1.99 -23.00
CA LEU A 45 -20.61 2.08 -21.60
C LEU A 45 -21.54 1.22 -20.74
N HIS A 46 -22.84 1.28 -20.98
CA HIS A 46 -23.82 0.48 -20.25
C HIS A 46 -23.62 -1.03 -20.45
N VAL A 47 -23.30 -1.46 -21.68
CA VAL A 47 -22.93 -2.85 -21.95
C VAL A 47 -21.68 -3.24 -21.15
N SER A 48 -20.64 -2.40 -21.17
CA SER A 48 -19.42 -2.65 -20.41
C SER A 48 -19.66 -2.73 -18.89
N GLU A 49 -20.53 -1.90 -18.35
CA GLU A 49 -20.94 -1.94 -16.94
C GLU A 49 -21.65 -3.25 -16.60
N LEU A 50 -22.56 -3.71 -17.45
CA LEU A 50 -23.27 -4.98 -17.27
C LEU A 50 -22.33 -6.18 -17.36
N GLU A 51 -21.39 -6.17 -18.31
CA GLU A 51 -20.36 -7.20 -18.43
C GLU A 51 -19.48 -7.26 -17.16
N ALA A 52 -19.09 -6.11 -16.63
CA ALA A 52 -18.36 -6.04 -15.36
C ALA A 52 -19.19 -6.57 -14.18
N ALA A 53 -20.50 -6.26 -14.12
CA ALA A 53 -21.39 -6.79 -13.09
C ALA A 53 -21.54 -8.32 -13.17
N ILE A 54 -21.62 -8.87 -14.39
CA ILE A 54 -21.65 -10.32 -14.63
C ILE A 54 -20.32 -10.96 -14.19
N ALA A 55 -19.19 -10.36 -14.58
CA ALA A 55 -17.87 -10.84 -14.17
C ALA A 55 -17.72 -10.87 -12.64
N ASN A 56 -18.21 -9.84 -11.95
CA ASN A 56 -18.23 -9.76 -10.49
C ASN A 56 -19.18 -10.76 -9.81
N THR A 57 -20.08 -11.42 -10.56
CA THR A 57 -20.92 -12.49 -10.02
C THR A 57 -20.11 -13.78 -9.80
N VAL A 58 -19.00 -13.94 -10.51
CA VAL A 58 -18.10 -15.08 -10.36
C VAL A 58 -16.91 -14.66 -9.51
N LEU A 59 -16.89 -15.13 -8.26
CA LEU A 59 -15.76 -14.93 -7.35
C LEU A 59 -14.67 -15.96 -7.66
N LEU A 60 -13.57 -15.50 -8.27
CA LEU A 60 -12.36 -16.29 -8.49
C LEU A 60 -11.35 -16.07 -7.35
N ALA A 61 -10.66 -17.14 -6.97
CA ALA A 61 -9.57 -17.04 -5.99
C ALA A 61 -8.38 -16.26 -6.59
N PRO A 62 -7.75 -15.35 -5.83
CA PRO A 62 -6.64 -14.54 -6.34
C PRO A 62 -5.32 -15.32 -6.47
N THR A 63 -5.13 -16.38 -5.68
CA THR A 63 -3.94 -17.23 -5.67
C THR A 63 -4.34 -18.69 -5.45
N ASP A 64 -3.42 -19.61 -5.71
CA ASP A 64 -3.56 -21.01 -5.29
C ASP A 64 -3.39 -21.11 -3.76
N GLY A 65 -4.11 -22.03 -3.12
CA GLY A 65 -4.08 -22.19 -1.66
C GLY A 65 -5.19 -23.10 -1.14
N VAL A 66 -5.28 -23.19 0.19
CA VAL A 66 -6.29 -23.97 0.90
C VAL A 66 -7.37 -23.04 1.47
N LEU A 67 -8.63 -23.33 1.17
CA LEU A 67 -9.77 -22.58 1.70
C LEU A 67 -9.97 -22.93 3.19
N VAL A 68 -9.61 -22.00 4.08
CA VAL A 68 -9.68 -22.19 5.54
C VAL A 68 -11.11 -22.06 6.04
N SER A 69 -11.83 -21.07 5.53
CA SER A 69 -13.21 -20.80 5.91
C SER A 69 -13.96 -20.14 4.77
N LEU A 70 -15.23 -20.53 4.62
CA LEU A 70 -16.18 -19.94 3.69
C LEU A 70 -17.41 -19.49 4.47
N ASN A 71 -17.68 -18.19 4.47
CA ASN A 71 -18.79 -17.56 5.18
C ASN A 71 -20.00 -17.32 4.26
N LEU A 72 -20.13 -18.11 3.19
CA LEU A 72 -21.23 -18.04 2.23
C LEU A 72 -22.20 -19.21 2.44
N THR A 73 -23.49 -18.89 2.45
CA THR A 73 -24.58 -19.87 2.44
C THR A 73 -25.47 -19.57 1.23
N PRO A 74 -25.96 -20.58 0.51
CA PRO A 74 -26.90 -20.35 -0.60
C PRO A 74 -28.12 -19.53 -0.15
N GLY A 75 -28.45 -18.47 -0.89
CA GLY A 75 -29.56 -17.56 -0.57
C GLY A 75 -29.23 -16.45 0.43
N ARG A 76 -28.02 -16.40 0.98
CA ARG A 76 -27.56 -15.26 1.78
C ARG A 76 -27.15 -14.12 0.86
N GLN A 77 -27.73 -12.94 1.10
CA GLN A 77 -27.29 -11.72 0.43
C GLN A 77 -25.95 -11.29 1.02
N VAL A 78 -24.95 -11.07 0.16
CA VAL A 78 -23.65 -10.51 0.53
C VAL A 78 -23.58 -9.04 0.14
N SER A 79 -22.95 -8.24 0.99
CA SER A 79 -22.71 -6.84 0.70
C SER A 79 -21.35 -6.65 0.01
N ALA A 80 -21.22 -5.58 -0.77
CA ALA A 80 -19.92 -5.18 -1.30
C ALA A 80 -18.92 -4.99 -0.15
N GLN A 81 -17.68 -5.43 -0.37
CA GLN A 81 -16.58 -5.42 0.61
C GLN A 81 -16.74 -6.35 1.84
N GLU A 82 -17.75 -7.22 1.90
CA GLU A 82 -17.82 -8.25 2.95
C GLU A 82 -16.87 -9.42 2.62
N PRO A 83 -15.95 -9.80 3.53
CA PRO A 83 -15.07 -10.94 3.29
C PRO A 83 -15.87 -12.24 3.28
N VAL A 84 -15.90 -12.89 2.11
CA VAL A 84 -16.66 -14.12 1.89
C VAL A 84 -15.96 -15.39 2.38
N GLY A 85 -14.64 -15.34 2.57
CA GLY A 85 -13.85 -16.48 3.01
C GLY A 85 -12.38 -16.13 3.15
N THR A 86 -11.63 -17.04 3.75
CA THR A 86 -10.19 -16.90 3.95
C THR A 86 -9.48 -18.01 3.19
N LEU A 87 -8.62 -17.62 2.26
CA LEU A 87 -7.71 -18.50 1.56
C LEU A 87 -6.33 -18.41 2.23
N ALA A 88 -5.75 -19.55 2.60
CA ALA A 88 -4.40 -19.62 3.14
C ALA A 88 -3.48 -20.30 2.12
N ASP A 89 -2.39 -19.62 1.79
CA ASP A 89 -1.26 -20.22 1.09
C ASP A 89 -0.40 -20.98 2.12
N LEU A 90 -0.14 -22.26 1.86
CA LEU A 90 0.68 -23.12 2.72
C LEU A 90 2.09 -23.35 2.15
N ASP A 91 2.38 -22.85 0.95
CA ASP A 91 3.70 -23.04 0.30
C ASP A 91 4.75 -22.12 0.92
N THR A 92 4.36 -20.93 1.36
CA THR A 92 5.25 -19.99 2.08
C THR A 92 4.84 -19.84 3.53
N LEU A 93 5.49 -20.60 4.43
CA LEU A 93 5.24 -20.51 5.86
C LEU A 93 6.17 -19.49 6.53
N GLU A 94 5.60 -18.40 7.05
CA GLU A 94 6.33 -17.42 7.88
C GLU A 94 6.06 -17.68 9.36
N VAL A 95 7.13 -17.81 10.15
CA VAL A 95 7.05 -18.04 11.60
C VAL A 95 7.46 -16.77 12.32
N ASN A 96 6.52 -16.14 13.03
CA ASN A 96 6.80 -14.98 13.87
C ASN A 96 7.16 -15.45 15.28
N VAL A 97 8.37 -15.09 15.74
CA VAL A 97 8.86 -15.41 17.08
C VAL A 97 9.10 -14.12 17.83
N ASN A 98 8.48 -13.98 19.00
CA ASN A 98 8.74 -12.85 19.89
C ASN A 98 9.99 -13.14 20.73
N LEU A 99 11.06 -12.40 20.48
CA LEU A 99 12.36 -12.56 21.12
C LEU A 99 12.59 -11.45 22.15
N GLN A 100 13.23 -11.80 23.27
CA GLN A 100 13.61 -10.80 24.28
C GLN A 100 14.83 -10.01 23.81
N THR A 101 14.96 -8.75 24.23
CA THR A 101 16.03 -7.82 23.79
C THR A 101 17.43 -8.40 23.94
N ASN A 102 17.68 -9.21 24.98
CA ASN A 102 18.98 -9.84 25.21
C ASN A 102 19.35 -10.85 24.12
N GLN A 103 18.37 -11.52 23.52
CA GLN A 103 18.55 -12.50 22.45
C GLN A 103 18.58 -11.85 21.06
N MET A 104 17.99 -10.66 20.91
CA MET A 104 18.03 -9.89 19.66
C MET A 104 19.45 -9.42 19.32
N SER A 105 20.33 -9.22 20.31
CA SER A 105 21.69 -8.72 20.07
C SER A 105 22.61 -9.75 19.40
N GLU A 106 22.25 -11.04 19.44
CA GLU A 106 23.02 -12.15 18.85
C GLU A 106 22.45 -12.62 17.51
N LEU A 107 21.33 -12.04 17.06
CA LEU A 107 20.62 -12.45 15.85
C LEU A 107 20.77 -11.41 14.74
N ALA A 108 21.04 -11.88 13.52
CA ALA A 108 21.19 -11.06 12.34
C ALA A 108 20.30 -11.58 11.20
N GLU A 109 19.88 -10.68 10.31
CA GLU A 109 19.19 -11.05 9.08
C GLU A 109 20.07 -11.98 8.24
N GLY A 110 19.48 -13.01 7.65
CA GLY A 110 20.22 -14.02 6.89
C GLY A 110 20.80 -15.18 7.70
N LEU A 111 20.66 -15.20 9.04
CA LEU A 111 21.12 -16.33 9.84
C LEU A 111 20.25 -17.58 9.58
N PRO A 112 20.85 -18.76 9.31
CA PRO A 112 20.10 -20.00 9.24
C PRO A 112 19.61 -20.40 10.63
N VAL A 113 18.33 -20.74 10.73
CA VAL A 113 17.68 -21.16 11.98
C VAL A 113 16.99 -22.50 11.77
N THR A 114 16.96 -23.31 12.82
CA THR A 114 16.20 -24.56 12.84
C THR A 114 14.99 -24.37 13.75
N ILE A 115 13.80 -24.55 13.19
CA ILE A 115 12.53 -24.39 13.87
C ILE A 115 11.97 -25.79 14.14
N SER A 116 11.74 -26.12 15.40
CA SER A 116 11.08 -27.38 15.81
C SER A 116 9.65 -27.09 16.27
N ARG A 117 8.67 -27.79 15.72
CA ARG A 117 7.26 -27.61 16.08
C ARG A 117 6.92 -28.33 17.39
N SER A 118 6.44 -27.60 18.39
CA SER A 118 6.09 -28.17 19.71
C SER A 118 4.91 -29.16 19.66
N SER A 119 4.00 -28.98 18.70
CA SER A 119 2.84 -29.88 18.52
C SER A 119 3.17 -31.20 17.84
N GLN A 120 4.36 -31.35 17.23
CA GLN A 120 4.82 -32.60 16.64
C GLN A 120 6.35 -32.72 16.76
N PRO A 121 6.84 -33.25 17.90
CA PRO A 121 8.27 -33.41 18.13
C PRO A 121 8.84 -34.45 17.15
N GLY A 122 9.64 -33.99 16.19
CA GLY A 122 10.27 -34.82 15.16
C GLY A 122 10.40 -34.13 13.80
N GLU A 123 9.61 -33.08 13.58
CA GLU A 123 9.66 -32.29 12.35
C GLU A 123 10.47 -31.00 12.59
N THR A 124 11.66 -30.94 11.99
CA THR A 124 12.55 -29.76 12.03
C THR A 124 12.54 -29.06 10.69
N PHE A 125 12.20 -27.78 10.69
CA PHE A 125 12.19 -26.93 9.51
C PHE A 125 13.44 -26.06 9.52
N SER A 126 14.21 -26.07 8.43
CA SER A 126 15.30 -25.13 8.22
C SER A 126 14.74 -23.87 7.58
N GLY A 127 15.04 -22.71 8.17
CA GLY A 127 14.62 -21.41 7.66
C GLY A 127 15.73 -20.37 7.79
N THR A 128 15.48 -19.18 7.28
CA THR A 128 16.41 -18.04 7.37
C THR A 128 15.65 -16.84 7.92
N ILE A 129 16.30 -16.06 8.78
CA ILE A 129 15.71 -14.81 9.29
C ILE A 129 15.55 -13.82 8.13
N ARG A 130 14.30 -13.59 7.71
CA ARG A 130 13.97 -12.64 6.63
C ARG A 130 14.11 -11.18 7.06
N GLN A 131 13.61 -10.85 8.25
CA GLN A 131 13.55 -9.49 8.73
C GLN A 131 13.59 -9.47 10.25
N MET A 132 14.43 -8.62 10.82
CA MET A 132 14.43 -8.38 12.26
C MET A 132 13.34 -7.36 12.63
N PRO A 133 12.63 -7.54 13.76
CA PRO A 133 11.70 -6.52 14.22
C PRO A 133 12.49 -5.25 14.54
N TYR A 134 12.26 -4.19 13.76
CA TYR A 134 12.74 -2.86 14.10
C TYR A 134 12.06 -2.44 15.41
N PRO A 135 12.76 -1.79 16.36
CA PRO A 135 12.13 -1.27 17.56
C PRO A 135 11.15 -0.16 17.17
N THR A 136 9.91 -0.52 16.86
CA THR A 136 8.81 0.44 16.74
C THR A 136 8.51 0.94 18.14
N ALA A 137 9.01 2.14 18.44
CA ALA A 137 8.66 2.93 19.60
C ALA A 137 7.20 3.42 19.49
N HIS A 138 6.25 2.48 19.48
CA HIS A 138 4.82 2.73 19.57
C HIS A 138 4.25 1.97 20.77
N ALA A 139 4.78 2.31 21.93
CA ALA A 139 4.04 2.24 23.17
C ALA A 139 4.35 3.54 23.91
N ALA A 140 3.37 4.44 23.95
CA ALA A 140 3.42 5.62 24.79
C ALA A 140 3.67 5.18 26.24
N ALA A 141 4.91 5.30 26.69
CA ALA A 141 5.24 5.11 28.09
C ALA A 141 4.58 6.26 28.87
N PRO A 142 3.78 5.99 29.93
CA PRO A 142 3.36 7.05 30.82
C PRO A 142 4.62 7.63 31.47
N MET A 143 4.79 8.93 31.28
CA MET A 143 5.92 9.69 31.79
C MET A 143 5.96 9.59 33.33
N CYS A 144 6.79 8.69 33.86
CA CYS A 144 7.14 8.69 35.27
C CYS A 144 7.94 9.95 35.58
N ARG A 145 7.27 10.99 36.08
CA ARG A 145 7.93 12.12 36.76
C ARG A 145 8.57 11.59 38.05
N PRO A 146 9.90 11.62 38.23
CA PRO A 146 10.48 11.40 39.55
C PRO A 146 10.13 12.61 40.43
N GLN A 147 9.29 12.41 41.44
CA GLN A 147 9.14 13.40 42.52
C GLN A 147 10.35 13.30 43.43
N THR A 148 11.29 14.24 43.29
CA THR A 148 12.37 14.43 44.25
C THR A 148 11.86 15.28 45.40
N THR A 149 11.47 14.66 46.50
CA THR A 149 11.30 15.36 47.79
C THR A 149 12.66 15.37 48.49
N PRO A 150 13.21 16.54 48.89
CA PRO A 150 14.48 16.58 49.62
C PRO A 150 14.27 16.09 51.06
N PRO A 151 15.10 15.18 51.60
CA PRO A 151 15.10 14.86 53.01
C PRO A 151 15.82 15.98 53.80
N ALA A 152 15.18 16.45 54.86
CA ALA A 152 15.79 17.35 55.84
C ALA A 152 16.92 16.62 56.58
N SER A 153 18.14 17.16 56.53
CA SER A 153 19.28 16.65 57.30
C SER A 153 19.40 17.37 58.65
N PRO A 154 19.56 16.64 59.77
CA PRO A 154 19.72 17.22 61.09
C PRO A 154 21.17 17.68 61.38
N LEU A 155 21.23 18.63 62.33
CA LEU A 155 22.41 19.24 62.94
C LEU A 155 23.38 18.19 63.51
N THR A 156 24.66 18.23 63.12
CA THR A 156 25.74 17.49 63.81
C THR A 156 27.06 18.26 63.66
N THR A 157 27.56 18.77 64.79
CA THR A 157 28.87 19.40 64.96
C THR A 157 29.92 18.34 65.29
N PRO A 158 31.14 18.42 64.71
CA PRO A 158 32.31 17.78 65.29
C PRO A 158 33.39 18.79 65.79
N PRO A 159 34.25 18.38 66.74
CA PRO A 159 35.03 19.26 67.62
C PRO A 159 36.42 19.69 67.08
N MET A 160 36.95 20.78 67.65
CA MET A 160 38.35 21.23 67.52
C MET A 160 39.32 20.35 68.31
N PRO A 161 40.55 20.16 67.80
CA PRO A 161 41.75 20.58 68.55
C PRO A 161 42.84 21.19 67.62
N ASN A 162 43.40 22.36 67.96
CA ASN A 162 44.64 22.59 68.74
C ASN A 162 45.93 21.97 68.14
N ASN A 163 46.79 22.79 67.50
CA ASN A 163 48.14 23.07 68.02
C ASN A 163 48.85 24.28 67.34
N SER A 164 49.41 25.12 68.21
CA SER A 164 50.73 25.77 68.13
C SER A 164 51.12 26.69 66.95
N SER A 165 50.97 28.01 67.19
CA SER A 165 51.98 29.10 67.09
C SER A 165 53.44 28.70 66.74
N PRO A 166 54.25 29.56 66.06
CA PRO A 166 54.61 30.90 66.58
C PRO A 166 54.94 32.04 65.58
N ALA A 167 54.99 33.25 66.14
CA ALA A 167 55.89 34.41 65.86
C ALA A 167 55.89 35.04 64.45
N THR A 168 55.44 36.30 64.32
CA THR A 168 56.28 37.53 64.31
C THR A 168 57.07 37.72 63.01
N VAL A 169 56.70 38.72 62.21
CA VAL A 169 57.34 40.05 62.02
C VAL A 169 56.29 40.99 61.45
#